data_AF-A0A2Z4ZSS8-F1
#
_entry.id   AF-A0A2Z4ZSS8-F1
#
_cell.length_a   1.000
_cell.length_b   1.000
_cell.length_c   1.000
_cell.angle_alpha   90.00
_cell.angle_beta   90.00
_cell.angle_gamma   90.00
#
_symmetry.space_group_name_H-M   'P 1'
#
loop_
_entity.id
_entity.type
_entity.pdbx_description
1 polymer ?
#
loop_
_entity_poly.entity_id
_entity_poly.type
_entity_poly.pdbx_seq_one_letter_code
_entity_poly.pdbx_strand_id
1 'polypeptide(L)'
;MINLKNSIEDYTEAEFLLFLEEFFDNKTELKGCALSKYWDLLADHFERVTQHPSKSDVIYYPKEGQEDSPAGILKEVKEWRARNNKPGFKPE
;
A
#
# COMPACT_ATOMS: atom_id res chain seq x y z
N MET A 1 11.38 -2.51 10.41
CA MET A 1 10.15 -1.70 10.62
C MET A 1 10.22 -0.53 9.68
N ILE A 2 9.25 -0.43 8.76
CA ILE A 2 9.21 0.62 7.76
C ILE A 2 8.81 1.97 8.36
N ASN A 3 9.28 3.05 7.76
CA ASN A 3 8.85 4.40 8.13
C ASN A 3 7.50 4.73 7.46
N LEU A 4 6.46 4.89 8.28
CA LEU A 4 5.10 5.21 7.83
C LEU A 4 4.92 6.74 7.71
N LYS A 5 4.64 7.24 6.50
CA LYS A 5 4.48 8.67 6.21
C LYS A 5 3.02 9.10 6.27
N ASN A 6 2.78 10.39 6.41
CA ASN A 6 1.43 10.88 6.70
C ASN A 6 0.54 10.96 5.47
N SER A 7 1.13 11.13 4.29
CA SER A 7 0.41 11.31 3.03
C SER A 7 1.10 10.56 1.89
N ILE A 8 0.38 10.34 0.78
CA ILE A 8 1.00 9.67 -0.38
C ILE A 8 2.00 10.59 -1.10
N GLU A 9 1.80 11.90 -0.98
CA GLU A 9 2.65 12.93 -1.56
C GLU A 9 4.03 12.97 -0.88
N ASP A 10 4.17 12.38 0.30
CA ASP A 10 5.45 12.24 1.02
C ASP A 10 6.26 11.02 0.55
N TYR A 11 5.60 10.06 -0.11
CA TYR A 11 6.21 8.82 -0.61
C TYR A 11 6.70 9.00 -2.03
N THR A 12 7.91 8.54 -2.33
CA THR A 12 8.25 8.18 -3.70
C THR A 12 7.64 6.82 -4.07
N GLU A 13 7.63 6.48 -5.36
CA GLU A 13 7.11 5.18 -5.80
C GLU A 13 7.92 4.02 -5.22
N ALA A 14 9.26 4.13 -5.19
CA ALA A 14 10.12 3.11 -4.62
C ALA A 14 9.87 2.89 -3.11
N GLU A 15 9.68 3.97 -2.34
CA GLU A 15 9.39 3.85 -0.91
C GLU A 15 8.02 3.21 -0.65
N PHE A 16 7.01 3.54 -1.45
CA PHE A 16 5.69 2.94 -1.32
C PHE A 16 5.70 1.47 -1.76
N LEU A 17 6.50 1.11 -2.77
CA LEU A 17 6.67 -0.28 -3.18
C LEU A 17 7.26 -1.14 -2.03
N LEU A 18 8.31 -0.63 -1.36
CA LEU A 18 8.89 -1.30 -0.19
C LEU A 18 7.87 -1.48 0.95
N PHE A 19 6.94 -0.53 1.11
CA PHE A 19 5.82 -0.65 2.03
C PHE A 19 4.84 -1.76 1.63
N LEU A 20 4.48 -1.85 0.36
CA LEU A 20 3.58 -2.89 -0.14
C LEU A 20 4.19 -4.29 -0.02
N GLU A 21 5.51 -4.42 -0.17
CA GLU A 21 6.21 -5.70 0.00
C GLU A 21 6.04 -6.30 1.41
N GLU A 22 5.79 -5.51 2.45
CA GLU A 22 5.58 -6.02 3.82
C GLU A 22 4.31 -6.91 3.96
N PHE A 23 3.38 -6.81 3.02
CA PHE A 23 2.19 -7.68 2.96
C PHE A 23 2.48 -9.02 2.28
N PHE A 24 3.54 -9.11 1.49
CA PHE A 24 3.89 -10.31 0.71
C PHE A 24 5.06 -11.07 1.32
N ASP A 25 5.99 -10.35 1.93
CA ASP A 25 7.13 -10.91 2.64
C ASP A 25 7.15 -10.37 4.07
N ASN A 26 7.06 -11.27 5.04
CA ASN A 26 7.19 -10.89 6.44
C ASN A 26 8.66 -10.61 6.75
N LYS A 27 9.08 -9.36 6.49
CA LYS A 27 10.42 -8.85 6.79
C LYS A 27 10.67 -8.65 8.29
N THR A 28 9.75 -9.09 9.15
CA THR A 28 9.84 -9.04 10.60
C THR A 28 9.97 -10.44 11.19
N GLU A 29 10.34 -10.53 12.47
CA GLU A 29 10.31 -11.80 13.22
C GLU A 29 8.94 -12.07 13.88
N LEU A 30 7.93 -11.22 13.64
CA LEU A 30 6.62 -11.33 14.26
C LEU A 30 5.85 -12.56 13.76
N LYS A 31 5.09 -13.18 14.66
CA LYS A 31 4.27 -14.37 14.39
C LYS A 31 2.94 -14.30 15.14
N GLY A 32 1.97 -15.10 14.69
CA GLY A 32 0.66 -15.23 15.34
C GLY A 32 -0.05 -13.88 15.50
N CYS A 33 -0.61 -13.62 16.68
CA CYS A 33 -1.35 -12.39 16.95
C CYS A 33 -0.53 -11.10 16.77
N ALA A 34 0.80 -11.15 16.98
CA ALA A 34 1.64 -9.98 16.81
C ALA A 34 1.81 -9.62 15.32
N LEU A 35 1.93 -10.64 14.45
CA LEU A 35 1.97 -10.43 12.99
C LEU A 35 0.62 -9.93 12.47
N SER A 36 -0.49 -10.50 12.95
CA SER A 36 -1.84 -10.02 12.59
C SER A 36 -2.02 -8.53 12.90
N LYS A 37 -1.68 -8.10 14.12
CA LYS A 37 -1.77 -6.69 14.53
C LYS A 37 -0.88 -5.78 13.70
N TYR A 38 0.28 -6.28 13.27
CA TYR A 38 1.17 -5.53 12.39
C TYR A 38 0.54 -5.34 11.01
N TRP A 39 0.00 -6.40 10.40
CA TRP A 39 -0.71 -6.29 9.13
C TRP A 39 -1.96 -5.42 9.21
N ASP A 40 -2.73 -5.48 10.30
CA ASP A 40 -3.87 -4.58 10.52
C ASP A 40 -3.41 -3.10 10.52
N LEU A 41 -2.31 -2.79 11.21
CA LEU A 41 -1.72 -1.46 11.24
C LEU A 41 -1.27 -0.99 9.86
N LEU A 42 -0.66 -1.87 9.06
CA LEU A 42 -0.25 -1.53 7.70
C LEU A 42 -1.47 -1.31 6.79
N ALA A 43 -2.52 -2.15 6.92
CA ALA A 43 -3.74 -2.02 6.15
C ALA A 43 -4.47 -0.70 6.46
N ASP A 44 -4.64 -0.36 7.75
CA ASP A 44 -5.20 0.91 8.20
C ASP A 44 -4.40 2.11 7.65
N HIS A 45 -3.08 1.98 7.63
CA HIS A 45 -2.21 2.99 7.04
C HIS A 45 -2.43 3.13 5.53
N PHE A 46 -2.46 2.02 4.80
CA PHE A 46 -2.70 1.99 3.35
C PHE A 46 -4.04 2.68 3.02
N GLU A 47 -5.11 2.34 3.72
CA GLU A 47 -6.42 2.96 3.50
C GLU A 47 -6.37 4.49 3.67
N ARG A 48 -5.73 4.94 4.75
CA ARG A 48 -5.63 6.35 5.10
C ARG A 48 -4.84 7.16 4.07
N VAL A 49 -3.68 6.66 3.62
CA VAL A 49 -2.80 7.43 2.72
C VAL A 49 -3.25 7.35 1.26
N THR A 50 -3.74 6.19 0.81
CA THR A 50 -4.22 6.02 -0.57
C THR A 50 -5.56 6.68 -0.79
N GLN A 51 -6.43 6.70 0.23
CA GLN A 51 -7.82 7.16 0.16
C GLN A 51 -8.64 6.39 -0.88
N HIS A 52 -8.18 5.20 -1.27
CA HIS A 52 -8.83 4.39 -2.29
C HIS A 52 -10.15 3.84 -1.73
N PRO A 53 -11.28 3.93 -2.46
CA PRO A 53 -12.59 3.53 -1.96
C PRO A 53 -12.68 2.03 -1.65
N SER A 54 -11.93 1.20 -2.38
CA SER A 54 -11.81 -0.23 -2.09
C SER A 54 -10.87 -0.55 -0.92
N LYS A 55 -10.30 0.46 -0.23
CA LYS A 55 -9.59 0.24 1.03
C LYS A 55 -8.49 -0.82 0.91
N SER A 56 -8.28 -1.67 1.91
CA SER A 56 -7.36 -2.80 1.86
C SER A 56 -7.72 -3.87 0.82
N ASP A 57 -8.93 -3.87 0.25
CA ASP A 57 -9.30 -4.85 -0.78
C ASP A 57 -8.44 -4.72 -2.04
N VAL A 58 -7.83 -3.55 -2.27
CA VAL A 58 -6.84 -3.39 -3.35
C VAL A 58 -5.67 -4.36 -3.19
N ILE A 59 -5.32 -4.71 -1.95
CA ILE A 59 -4.23 -5.63 -1.61
C ILE A 59 -4.74 -7.06 -1.60
N TYR A 60 -5.84 -7.35 -0.90
CA TYR A 60 -6.29 -8.72 -0.63
C TYR A 60 -7.20 -9.33 -1.70
N TYR A 61 -7.82 -8.49 -2.51
CA TYR A 61 -8.81 -8.88 -3.53
C TYR A 61 -8.55 -8.12 -4.84
N PRO A 62 -7.41 -8.35 -5.50
CA PRO A 62 -7.09 -7.68 -6.76
C PRO A 62 -8.19 -7.89 -7.79
N LYS A 63 -8.55 -6.82 -8.49
CA LYS A 63 -9.58 -6.86 -9.54
C LYS A 63 -9.10 -7.73 -10.71
N GLU A 64 -10.04 -8.18 -11.53
CA GLU A 64 -9.69 -8.89 -12.77
C GLU A 64 -8.73 -8.05 -13.63
N GLY A 65 -7.57 -8.64 -13.96
CA GLY A 65 -6.51 -7.97 -14.71
C GLY A 65 -5.55 -7.10 -13.89
N GLN A 66 -5.80 -6.89 -12.60
CA GLN A 66 -4.80 -6.34 -11.69
C GLN A 66 -3.79 -7.45 -11.34
N GLU A 67 -2.50 -7.14 -11.45
CA GLU A 67 -1.45 -8.07 -11.02
C GLU A 67 -1.47 -8.22 -9.49
N ASP A 68 -1.47 -9.46 -9.00
CA ASP A 68 -1.41 -9.79 -7.57
C ASP A 68 0.04 -9.69 -7.05
N SER A 69 0.55 -8.46 -7.06
CA SER A 69 1.91 -8.14 -6.63
C SER A 69 1.99 -6.71 -6.08
N PRO A 70 3.05 -6.38 -5.29
CA PRO A 70 3.30 -5.00 -4.86
C PRO A 70 3.31 -3.99 -6.02
N ALA A 71 3.87 -4.38 -7.17
CA ALA A 71 3.91 -3.52 -8.35
C ALA A 71 2.52 -3.31 -8.98
N GLY A 72 1.69 -4.37 -9.01
CA GLY A 72 0.30 -4.28 -9.46
C GLY A 72 -0.55 -3.37 -8.59
N ILE A 73 -0.40 -3.48 -7.27
CA ILE A 73 -1.09 -2.62 -6.30
C ILE A 73 -0.63 -1.16 -6.44
N LEU A 74 0.67 -0.92 -6.53
CA LEU A 74 1.23 0.42 -6.75
C LEU A 74 0.63 1.06 -8.02
N LYS A 75 0.57 0.29 -9.12
CA LYS A 75 -0.02 0.74 -10.38
C LYS A 75 -1.49 1.11 -10.24
N GLU A 76 -2.32 0.27 -9.62
CA GLU A 76 -3.75 0.59 -9.39
C GLU A 76 -3.91 1.87 -8.56
N VAL A 77 -3.14 2.04 -7.49
CA VAL A 77 -3.17 3.26 -6.66
C VAL A 77 -2.81 4.49 -7.48
N LYS A 78 -1.75 4.44 -8.30
CA LYS A 78 -1.35 5.54 -9.20
C LYS A 78 -2.47 5.91 -10.17
N GLU A 79 -2.96 4.93 -10.91
CA GLU A 79 -3.96 5.14 -11.96
C GLU A 79 -5.29 5.63 -11.38
N TRP A 80 -5.71 5.08 -10.24
CA TRP A 80 -6.92 5.54 -9.56
C TRP A 80 -6.78 6.99 -9.09
N ARG A 81 -5.67 7.35 -8.43
CA ARG A 81 -5.48 8.73 -7.95
C ARG A 81 -5.43 9.74 -9.08
N ALA A 82 -4.73 9.41 -10.17
CA ALA A 82 -4.68 10.24 -11.37
C ALA A 82 -6.08 10.44 -11.97
N ARG A 83 -6.88 9.38 -12.11
CA ARG A 83 -8.28 9.45 -12.61
C ARG A 83 -9.21 10.28 -11.71
N ASN A 84 -8.89 10.40 -10.42
CA ASN A 84 -9.69 11.12 -9.43
C ASN A 84 -9.13 12.49 -9.06
N ASN A 85 -8.21 13.04 -9.87
CA ASN A 85 -7.59 14.36 -9.65
C ASN A 85 -6.96 14.51 -8.24
N LYS A 86 -6.43 13.42 -7.68
CA LYS A 86 -5.69 13.45 -6.42
C LYS A 86 -4.20 13.61 -6.70
N PRO A 87 -3.45 14.32 -5.85
CA PRO A 87 -2.00 14.42 -6.02
C PRO A 87 -1.35 13.02 -5.97
N GLY A 88 -0.30 12.86 -6.77
CA GLY A 88 0.45 11.60 -6.88
C GLY A 88 1.57 11.48 -5.86
N PHE A 89 2.45 10.51 -6.09
CA PHE A 89 3.68 10.31 -5.33
C PHE A 89 4.63 11.51 -5.49
N LYS A 90 5.52 11.64 -4.50
CA LYS A 90 6.67 12.52 -4.56
C LYS A 90 7.53 12.20 -5.80
N PRO A 91 7.91 13.19 -6.61
CA PRO A 91 8.87 12.99 -7.70
C PRO A 91 10.23 12.49 -7.18
N GLU A 92 10.89 11.66 -7.99
CA GLU A 92 12.26 11.16 -7.77
C GLU A 92 13.27 11.91 -8.63
#